data_AF-A0A9Q3JGV0-F1
#
_entry.id   AF-A0A9Q3JGV0-F1
#
_cell.length_a   1.000
_cell.length_b   1.000
_cell.length_c   1.000
_cell.angle_alpha   90.00
_cell.angle_beta   90.00
_cell.angle_gamma   90.00
#
_symmetry.space_group_name_H-M   'P 1'
#
loop_
_entity.id
_entity.type
_entity.pdbx_description
1 polymer ?
#
loop_
_entity_poly.entity_id
_entity_poly.type
_entity_poly.pdbx_seq_one_letter_code
_entity_poly.pdbx_strand_id
1 'polypeptide(L)'
;MTEERVKAYEELKFLNKCPFLLIPDWKLRFKLYIDACGEGLGAALHQTQIINDKPVEGLICFISRQIKPTEARFDVIKDCNAVKCDYRL
;
A
#
# COMPACT_ATOMS: atom_id res chain seq x y z
N MET A 1 1.02 -3.06 25.66
CA MET A 1 0.98 -4.07 24.57
C MET A 1 0.79 -5.43 25.24
N THR A 2 -0.29 -6.16 24.96
CA THR A 2 -0.53 -7.50 25.55
C THR A 2 0.10 -8.59 24.68
N GLU A 3 0.48 -9.73 25.26
CA GLU A 3 1.13 -10.84 24.54
C GLU A 3 0.28 -11.34 23.35
N GLU A 4 -1.03 -11.43 23.54
CA GLU A 4 -1.98 -11.79 22.49
C GLU A 4 -1.92 -10.85 21.28
N ARG A 5 -1.79 -9.54 21.52
CA ARG A 5 -1.72 -8.53 20.45
C ARG A 5 -0.39 -8.60 19.70
N VAL A 6 0.70 -8.91 20.40
CA VAL A 6 2.01 -9.13 19.76
C VAL A 6 1.94 -10.39 18.89
N LYS A 7 1.37 -11.48 19.40
CA LYS A 7 1.23 -12.72 18.63
C LYS A 7 0.39 -12.53 17.37
N ALA A 8 -0.77 -11.88 17.49
CA ALA A 8 -1.62 -11.56 16.35
C ALA A 8 -0.91 -10.67 15.31
N TYR A 9 -0.09 -9.70 15.77
CA TYR A 9 0.70 -8.86 14.89
C TYR A 9 1.79 -9.64 14.14
N GLU A 10 2.51 -10.52 14.84
CA GLU A 10 3.53 -11.38 14.23
C GLU A 10 2.92 -12.34 13.20
N GLU A 11 1.72 -12.86 13.48
CA GLU A 11 0.95 -13.63 12.50
C GLU A 11 0.67 -12.77 11.25
N LEU A 12 0.13 -11.56 11.40
CA LEU A 12 -0.19 -10.67 10.26
C LEU A 12 1.01 -10.27 9.39
N LYS A 13 2.25 -10.37 9.89
CA LYS A 13 3.45 -10.10 9.06
C LYS A 13 3.58 -11.03 7.85
N PHE A 14 2.86 -12.17 7.81
CA PHE A 14 2.85 -13.03 6.62
C PHE A 14 2.36 -12.30 5.36
N LEU A 15 1.61 -11.19 5.49
CA LEU A 15 1.12 -10.38 4.37
C LEU A 15 2.25 -9.82 3.48
N ASN A 16 3.48 -9.75 4.01
CA ASN A 16 4.67 -9.36 3.24
C ASN A 16 5.31 -10.51 2.46
N LYS A 17 4.64 -11.67 2.34
CA LYS A 17 5.16 -12.85 1.66
C LYS A 17 4.22 -13.31 0.54
N CYS A 18 4.78 -14.06 -0.41
CA CYS A 18 4.01 -14.86 -1.37
C CYS A 18 3.03 -15.79 -0.62
N PRO A 19 1.77 -15.98 -1.05
CA PRO A 19 1.16 -15.58 -2.34
C PRO A 19 0.43 -14.23 -2.34
N PHE A 20 0.53 -13.44 -1.26
CA PHE A 20 -0.21 -12.17 -1.14
C PHE A 20 0.41 -11.04 -1.97
N LEU A 21 1.73 -11.11 -2.21
CA LEU A 21 2.43 -10.23 -3.13
C LEU A 21 2.54 -10.89 -4.51
N LEU A 22 2.09 -10.18 -5.54
CA LEU A 22 2.25 -10.51 -6.94
C LEU A 22 3.60 -10.02 -7.46
N ILE A 23 4.14 -10.77 -8.43
CA ILE A 23 5.32 -10.35 -9.20
C ILE A 23 4.84 -9.31 -10.22
N PRO A 24 5.49 -8.14 -10.33
CA PRO A 24 5.05 -7.09 -11.25
C PRO A 24 5.25 -7.49 -12.72
N ASP A 25 4.24 -7.18 -13.55
CA ASP A 25 4.33 -7.22 -15.00
C ASP A 25 4.41 -5.79 -15.55
N TRP A 26 5.57 -5.41 -16.08
CA TRP A 26 5.83 -4.08 -16.62
C TRP A 26 5.02 -3.72 -17.88
N LYS A 27 4.36 -4.69 -18.50
CA LYS A 27 3.47 -4.43 -19.65
C LYS A 27 2.09 -3.93 -19.22
N LEU A 28 1.69 -4.20 -17.98
CA LEU A 28 0.38 -3.87 -17.45
C LEU A 28 0.44 -2.58 -16.61
N ARG A 29 -0.70 -1.90 -16.48
CA ARG A 29 -0.80 -0.67 -15.67
C ARG A 29 -0.80 -0.99 -14.19
N PHE A 30 -0.19 -0.11 -13.41
CA PHE A 30 -0.22 -0.16 -11.96
C PHE A 30 -1.35 0.71 -11.42
N LYS A 31 -1.90 0.30 -10.28
CA LYS A 31 -2.90 1.03 -9.50
C LYS A 31 -2.23 1.45 -8.21
N LEU A 32 -2.08 2.74 -7.99
CA LEU A 32 -1.52 3.26 -6.75
C LEU A 32 -2.65 3.75 -5.86
N TYR A 33 -2.77 3.14 -4.69
CA TYR A 33 -3.62 3.60 -3.61
C TYR A 33 -2.75 4.39 -2.66
N ILE A 34 -3.07 5.67 -2.46
CA ILE A 34 -2.36 6.54 -1.52
C ILE A 34 -3.34 6.94 -0.44
N ASP A 35 -2.89 6.87 0.80
CA ASP A 35 -3.57 7.47 1.93
C ASP A 35 -2.55 8.24 2.78
N ALA A 36 -2.94 9.38 3.31
CA ALA A 36 -2.07 10.21 4.11
C ALA A 36 -2.79 10.59 5.40
N CYS A 37 -2.05 11.11 6.36
CA CYS A 37 -2.57 11.86 7.49
C CYS A 37 -1.56 12.93 7.87
N GLY A 38 -1.87 13.79 8.84
CA GLY A 38 -0.93 14.81 9.32
C GLY A 38 0.41 14.25 9.85
N GLU A 39 0.50 12.96 10.13
CA GLU A 39 1.69 12.31 10.71
C GLU A 39 2.42 11.35 9.75
N GLY A 40 1.70 10.75 8.80
CA GLY A 40 2.21 9.64 8.01
C GLY A 40 1.63 9.58 6.61
N LEU A 41 2.41 9.03 5.68
CA LEU A 41 2.02 8.72 4.31
C LEU A 41 2.10 7.20 4.12
N GLY A 42 0.99 6.61 3.67
CA GLY A 42 0.91 5.22 3.25
C GLY A 42 0.55 5.12 1.77
N ALA A 43 1.14 4.16 1.07
CA ALA A 43 0.70 3.80 -0.26
C ALA A 43 0.81 2.30 -0.50
N ALA A 44 -0.10 1.76 -1.29
CA ALA A 44 -0.08 0.38 -1.77
C ALA A 44 -0.09 0.39 -3.30
N LEU A 45 0.91 -0.28 -3.89
CA LEU A 45 0.97 -0.48 -5.33
C LEU A 45 0.31 -1.80 -5.67
N HIS A 46 -0.73 -1.75 -6.49
CA HIS A 46 -1.50 -2.90 -6.95
C HIS A 46 -1.36 -3.06 -8.46
N GLN A 47 -1.66 -4.27 -8.94
CA GLN A 47 -1.76 -4.55 -10.37
C GLN A 47 -2.87 -5.57 -10.62
N THR A 48 -3.60 -5.38 -11.71
CA THR A 48 -4.58 -6.38 -12.18
C THR A 48 -3.89 -7.30 -13.18
N GLN A 49 -3.78 -8.59 -12.86
CA GLN A 49 -3.17 -9.63 -13.70
C GLN A 49 -4.18 -10.75 -13.97
N ILE A 50 -3.99 -11.51 -15.04
CA ILE A 50 -4.80 -12.70 -15.31
C ILE A 50 -4.10 -13.89 -14.64
N ILE A 51 -4.72 -14.44 -13.61
CA ILE A 51 -4.25 -15.63 -12.89
C ILE A 51 -5.35 -16.67 -12.98
N ASN A 52 -5.05 -17.85 -13.50
CA ASN A 52 -6.03 -18.92 -13.74
C ASN A 52 -7.25 -18.43 -14.54
N ASP A 53 -7.00 -17.73 -15.65
CA ASP A 53 -8.00 -17.15 -16.56
C ASP A 53 -8.97 -16.13 -15.92
N LYS A 54 -8.64 -15.63 -14.71
CA LYS A 54 -9.44 -14.63 -14.01
C LYS A 54 -8.63 -13.36 -13.77
N PRO A 55 -9.22 -12.17 -13.96
CA PRO A 55 -8.59 -10.93 -13.56
C PRO A 55 -8.54 -10.84 -12.03
N VAL A 56 -7.34 -10.85 -11.48
CA VAL A 56 -7.08 -10.71 -10.05
C VAL A 56 -6.30 -9.41 -9.83
N GLU A 57 -6.83 -8.55 -8.98
CA GLU A 57 -6.06 -7.40 -8.47
C GLU A 57 -5.28 -7.86 -7.25
N GLY A 58 -3.96 -7.78 -7.32
CA GLY A 58 -3.10 -8.12 -6.19
C GLY A 58 -2.07 -7.03 -5.93
N LEU A 59 -1.45 -7.13 -4.76
CA LEU A 59 -0.46 -6.17 -4.29
C LEU A 59 0.91 -6.49 -4.84
N ILE A 60 1.66 -5.46 -5.20
CA ILE A 60 3.06 -5.55 -5.59
C ILE A 60 3.94 -5.15 -4.41
N CYS A 61 3.66 -4.00 -3.79
CA CYS A 61 4.41 -3.52 -2.65
C CYS A 61 3.61 -2.51 -1.81
N PHE A 62 4.05 -2.36 -0.56
CA PHE A 62 3.62 -1.30 0.34
C PHE A 62 4.74 -0.29 0.51
N ILE A 63 4.38 0.99 0.63
CA ILE A 63 5.27 2.10 0.93
C ILE A 63 4.68 2.81 2.13
N SER A 64 5.50 3.07 3.15
CA SER A 64 5.12 3.86 4.31
C SER A 64 6.25 4.80 4.67
N ARG A 65 5.90 6.06 4.96
CA ARG A 65 6.86 7.10 5.34
C ARG A 65 6.23 8.02 6.38
N GLN A 66 6.98 8.31 7.44
CA GLN A 66 6.61 9.39 8.37
C GLN A 66 6.80 10.75 7.69
N ILE A 67 5.85 11.65 7.93
CA ILE A 67 5.91 13.01 7.39
C ILE A 67 6.91 13.82 8.20
N LYS A 68 7.78 14.56 7.51
CA LYS A 68 8.77 15.39 8.19
C LYS A 68 8.06 16.58 8.86
N PRO A 69 8.58 17.09 9.99
CA PRO A 69 8.01 18.28 10.65
C PRO A 69 7.88 19.50 9.72
N THR A 70 8.74 19.59 8.71
CA THR A 70 8.70 20.65 7.68
C THR A 70 7.52 20.48 6.71
N GLU A 71 7.16 19.24 6.40
CA GLU A 71 6.06 18.89 5.50
C GLU A 71 4.71 18.99 6.22
N ALA A 72 4.65 18.67 7.52
CA ALA A 72 3.44 18.75 8.35
C ALA A 72 2.85 20.17 8.48
N ARG A 73 3.61 21.20 8.08
CA ARG A 73 3.15 22.60 8.07
C ARG A 73 2.29 22.94 6.85
N PHE A 74 2.24 22.08 5.83
CA PHE A 74 1.40 22.29 4.65
C PHE A 74 0.01 21.71 4.91
N ASP A 75 -1.02 22.55 4.86
CA ASP A 75 -2.41 22.16 5.13
C ASP A 75 -2.97 21.14 4.12
N VAL A 76 -2.35 21.02 2.95
CA VAL A 76 -2.71 20.02 1.92
C VAL A 76 -2.55 18.58 2.42
N ILE A 77 -1.70 18.37 3.42
CA ILE A 77 -1.49 17.05 4.06
C ILE A 77 -2.55 16.79 5.16
N LYS A 78 -3.34 17.78 5.56
CA LYS A 78 -4.40 17.59 6.57
C LYS A 78 -5.71 17.11 5.95
N ASP A 79 -5.97 17.45 4.69
CA ASP A 79 -7.14 16.98 3.93
C ASP A 79 -6.85 15.63 3.26
N CYS A 80 -6.88 14.57 4.07
CA CYS A 80 -6.52 13.24 3.63
C CYS A 80 -7.74 12.46 3.13
N ASN A 81 -7.76 12.19 1.82
CA ASN A 81 -8.68 11.24 1.22
C ASN A 81 -7.87 10.17 0.48
N ALA A 82 -8.31 8.92 0.55
CA ALA A 82 -7.72 7.84 -0.21
C ALA A 82 -7.83 8.14 -1.71
N VAL A 83 -6.69 8.25 -2.40
CA VAL A 83 -6.63 8.51 -3.84
C VAL A 83 -6.24 7.24 -4.56
N LYS A 84 -7.03 6.88 -5.57
CA LYS A 84 -6.70 5.82 -6.53
C LYS A 84 -6.28 6.46 -7.84
N CYS A 85 -5.05 6.17 -8.26
CA CYS A 85 -4.52 6.63 -9.54
C CYS A 85 -3.98 5.44 -10.36
N ASP A 86 -4.33 5.41 -11.64
CA ASP A 86 -3.79 4.43 -12.58
C ASP A 86 -2.54 5.01 -13.24
N TYR A 87 -1.40 4.36 -13.06
CA TYR A 87 -0.11 4.77 -13.61
C TYR A 87 0.42 3.76 -14.62
N ARG A 88 1.15 4.26 -15.61
CA ARG A 88 2.08 3.48 -16.42
C ARG A 88 3.48 3.94 -16.01
N LEU A 89 4.16 3.11 -15.23
CA LEU A 89 5.54 3.34 -14.81
C LEU A 89 6.49 3.05 -15.96
#